data_AF-A0A2N0QMB7-F1
#
_entry.id   AF-A0A2N0QMB7-F1
#
_cell.length_a   1.000
_cell.length_b   1.000
_cell.length_c   1.000
_cell.angle_alpha   90.00
_cell.angle_beta   90.00
_cell.angle_gamma   90.00
#
_symmetry.space_group_name_H-M   'P 1'
#
loop_
_entity.id
_entity.type
_entity.pdbx_description
1 polymer ?
#
loop_
_entity_poly.entity_id
_entity_poly.type
_entity_poly.pdbx_seq_one_letter_code
_entity_poly.pdbx_strand_id
1 'polypeptide(L)' 'ELKDPINKVLTAEIEYQDHLKSVPQITKALGCEEKDLPNGYGWASESVSLTTHSGTHLDAPYHYYPTTD' A
#
# COMPACT_ATOMS: atom_id res chain seq x y z
N GLU A 1 -11.30 14.73 4.08
CA GLU A 1 -10.16 14.23 4.87
C GLU A 1 -10.70 13.58 6.14
N LEU A 2 -10.20 12.39 6.46
CA LEU A 2 -10.60 11.57 7.61
C LEU A 2 -10.09 12.24 8.90
N LYS A 3 -10.79 13.28 9.35
CA LYS A 3 -10.41 14.05 10.56
C LYS A 3 -10.85 13.38 11.87
N ASP A 4 -11.50 12.23 11.79
CA ASP A 4 -11.92 11.43 12.93
C ASP A 4 -10.84 10.36 13.23
N PRO A 5 -10.25 10.35 14.44
CA PRO A 5 -9.26 9.35 14.83
C PRO A 5 -9.73 7.90 14.70
N ILE A 6 -11.03 7.62 14.82
CA ILE A 6 -11.59 6.28 14.66
C ILE A 6 -11.51 5.84 13.20
N ASN A 7 -11.82 6.75 12.27
CA ASN A 7 -11.76 6.44 10.85
C ASN A 7 -10.35 6.05 10.40
N LYS A 8 -9.31 6.66 10.99
CA LYS A 8 -7.92 6.29 10.69
C LYS A 8 -7.58 4.84 11.04
N VAL A 9 -8.23 4.26 12.05
CA VAL A 9 -8.02 2.86 12.45
C VAL A 9 -8.79 1.89 11.55
N LEU A 10 -9.96 2.29 11.05
CA LEU A 10 -10.89 1.42 10.34
C LEU A 10 -10.73 1.44 8.81
N THR A 11 -9.95 2.36 8.26
CA THR A 11 -9.73 2.48 6.80
C THR A 11 -8.31 2.11 6.40
N ALA A 12 -8.16 1.55 5.20
CA ALA A 12 -6.85 1.40 4.57
C ALA A 12 -6.37 2.73 3.99
N GLU A 13 -5.11 3.06 4.24
CA GLU A 13 -4.38 4.12 3.55
C GLU A 13 -3.71 3.49 2.32
N ILE A 14 -3.92 4.11 1.15
CA ILE A 14 -3.39 3.61 -0.13
C ILE A 14 -2.57 4.72 -0.78
N GLU A 15 -1.29 4.44 -1.00
CA GLU A 15 -0.40 5.29 -1.79
C GLU A 15 -0.29 4.73 -3.20
N TYR A 16 -0.70 5.54 -4.18
CA TYR A 16 -0.69 5.16 -5.58
C TYR A 16 0.60 5.63 -6.27
N GLN A 17 1.29 4.70 -6.91
CA GLN A 17 2.37 4.96 -7.84
C GLN A 17 1.87 4.71 -9.26
N ASP A 18 1.92 5.74 -10.09
CA ASP A 18 1.59 5.63 -11.51
C ASP A 18 2.79 5.16 -12.34
N HIS A 19 2.52 4.87 -13.60
CA HIS A 19 3.48 4.38 -14.58
C HIS A 19 4.68 5.31 -14.82
N LEU A 20 4.57 6.61 -14.55
CA LEU A 20 5.68 7.55 -14.74
C LEU A 20 6.57 7.59 -13.49
N LYS A 21 5.97 7.57 -12.31
CA LYS A 21 6.68 7.66 -11.02
C LYS A 21 7.63 6.48 -10.77
N SER A 22 7.40 5.32 -11.37
CA SER A 22 8.22 4.12 -11.18
C SER A 22 9.39 4.00 -12.17
N VAL A 23 9.41 4.80 -13.25
CA VAL A 23 10.47 4.76 -14.29
C VAL A 23 11.89 4.86 -13.70
N PRO A 24 12.21 5.79 -12.78
CA PRO A 24 13.56 5.89 -12.24
C PRO A 24 14.00 4.67 -11.42
N GLN A 25 13.06 4.00 -10.77
CA GLN A 25 13.35 2.81 -9.96
C GLN A 25 13.56 1.58 -10.86
N ILE A 26 12.74 1.44 -11.89
CA ILE A 26 12.80 0.31 -12.83
C ILE A 26 14.06 0.38 -13.69
N THR A 27 14.36 1.53 -14.28
CA THR A 27 15.58 1.73 -15.09
C THR A 27 16.84 1.45 -14.27
N LYS A 28 16.87 1.89 -13.01
CA LYS A 28 17.95 1.58 -12.08
C LYS A 28 18.04 0.09 -11.75
N ALA A 29 16.91 -0.58 -11.49
CA ALA A 29 16.88 -1.99 -11.13
C ALA A 29 17.28 -2.91 -12.30
N LEU A 30 16.89 -2.54 -13.52
CA LEU A 30 17.16 -3.32 -14.74
C LEU A 30 18.45 -2.90 -15.45
N GLY A 31 19.07 -1.79 -15.07
CA GLY A 31 20.27 -1.27 -15.72
C GLY A 31 20.02 -0.82 -17.16
N CYS A 32 18.83 -0.27 -17.44
CA CYS A 32 18.42 0.19 -18.78
C CYS A 32 18.07 1.68 -18.80
N GLU A 33 17.78 2.22 -19.98
CA GLU A 33 17.27 3.57 -20.15
C GLU A 33 15.73 3.58 -20.31
N GLU A 34 15.11 4.74 -20.08
CA GLU A 34 13.65 4.90 -20.22
C GLU A 34 13.14 4.48 -21.61
N LYS A 35 13.92 4.76 -22.67
CA LYS A 35 13.57 4.39 -24.05
C LYS A 35 13.51 2.88 -24.29
N ASP A 36 14.14 2.09 -23.42
CA ASP A 36 14.12 0.64 -23.48
C ASP A 36 12.86 0.06 -22.81
N LEU A 37 12.11 0.89 -22.07
CA LEU A 37 10.83 0.52 -21.50
C LEU A 37 9.70 0.61 -22.54
N PRO A 38 8.70 -0.28 -22.49
CA PRO A 38 7.53 -0.20 -23.38
C PRO A 38 6.84 1.16 -23.29
N ASN A 39 6.90 1.94 -24.37
CA ASN A 39 6.38 3.30 -24.45
C ASN A 39 6.93 4.26 -23.36
N GLY A 40 8.10 3.98 -22.79
CA GLY A 40 8.70 4.79 -21.73
C GLY A 40 8.06 4.63 -20.34
N TYR A 41 7.15 3.67 -20.17
CA TYR A 41 6.39 3.52 -18.92
C TYR A 41 6.97 2.46 -17.99
N GLY A 42 6.95 2.77 -16.70
CA GLY A 42 7.16 1.85 -15.61
C GLY A 42 5.86 1.14 -15.19
N TRP A 43 5.90 0.52 -14.02
CA TRP A 43 4.78 -0.23 -13.47
C TRP A 43 3.89 0.70 -12.65
N ALA A 44 2.58 0.47 -12.66
CA ALA A 44 1.69 1.04 -11.67
C ALA A 44 1.60 0.07 -10.49
N SER A 45 1.59 0.60 -9.28
CA SER A 45 1.45 -0.19 -8.07
C SER A 45 0.90 0.65 -6.92
N GLU A 46 0.34 -0.03 -5.94
CA GLU A 46 -0.14 0.57 -4.72
C GLU A 46 0.63 0.04 -3.51
N SER A 47 0.96 0.94 -2.59
CA SER A 47 1.38 0.57 -1.24
C SER A 47 0.19 0.76 -0.31
N VAL A 48 -0.17 -0.30 0.43
CA VAL A 48 -1.31 -0.27 1.35
C VAL A 48 -0.82 -0.38 2.79
N SER A 49 -1.26 0.55 3.64
CA SER A 49 -1.09 0.51 5.10
C SER A 49 -2.46 0.42 5.76
N LEU A 50 -2.65 -0.58 6.62
CA LEU A 50 -3.93 -0.82 7.28
C LEU A 50 -3.74 -1.48 8.65
N THR A 51 -4.80 -1.47 9.45
CA THR A 51 -4.86 -2.25 10.70
C THR A 51 -5.61 -3.56 10.46
N THR A 52 -5.48 -4.53 11.37
CA THR A 52 -6.25 -5.78 11.32
C THR A 52 -7.77 -5.58 11.42
N HIS A 53 -8.21 -4.37 11.78
CA HIS A 53 -9.63 -3.99 11.90
C HIS A 53 -10.14 -3.17 10.70
N SER A 54 -9.38 -3.08 9.62
CA SER A 54 -9.79 -2.36 8.42
C SER A 54 -10.71 -3.21 7.54
N GLY A 55 -11.89 -2.67 7.20
CA GLY A 55 -12.84 -3.34 6.30
C GLY A 55 -13.57 -4.55 6.92
N THR A 56 -13.97 -5.51 6.09
CA THR A 56 -14.54 -6.79 6.58
C THR A 56 -13.41 -7.64 7.16
N HIS A 57 -13.46 -7.91 8.45
CA HIS A 57 -12.39 -8.57 9.18
C HIS A 57 -12.95 -9.55 10.24
N LEU A 58 -12.06 -10.31 10.86
CA LEU A 58 -12.36 -11.18 12.00
C LEU A 58 -11.33 -10.91 13.11
N ASP A 59 -11.83 -10.76 14.33
CA ASP A 59 -10.98 -10.55 15.50
C ASP A 59 -10.56 -11.88 16.12
N ALA A 60 -9.26 -12.00 16.39
CA ALA A 60 -8.74 -13.09 17.22
C ALA A 60 -9.04 -12.82 18.70
N PRO A 61 -9.14 -13.85 19.58
CA PRO A 61 -9.42 -13.65 21.01
C PRO A 61 -8.51 -12.65 21.73
N TYR A 62 -7.22 -12.57 21.34
CA TYR A 62 -6.25 -11.61 21.87
C TYR A 62 -6.69 -10.14 21.71
N HIS A 63 -7.57 -9.84 20.75
CA HIS A 63 -8.15 -8.50 20.60
C HIS A 63 -8.93 -8.06 21.85
N TYR A 64 -9.58 -8.99 22.54
CA TYR A 64 -10.48 -8.71 23.65
C TYR A 64 -9.81 -8.82 25.02
N TYR A 65 -8.66 -9.50 25.12
CA TYR A 65 -7.96 -9.69 26.39
C TYR A 65 -6.45 -9.94 26.22
N PRO A 66 -5.58 -9.47 27.16
CA PRO A 66 -4.12 -9.60 27.05
C PRO A 66 -3.57 -11.03 27.02
N THR A 67 -4.38 -12.01 27.40
CA THR A 67 -4.05 -13.45 27.33
C THR A 67 -5.25 -14.21 26.76
N THR A 68 -5.00 -15.37 26.18
CA THR A 68 -6.05 -16.29 25.72
C THR A 68 -5.52 -17.70 25.93
N ASP A 69 -6.34 -18.56 26.51
CA ASP A 69 -6.04 -19.98 26.71
C ASP A 69 -6.38 -20.82 25.47
#